data_AF-A0A7K1UCE1-F1
#
_entry.id   AF-A0A7K1UCE1-F1
#
_cell.length_a   1.000
_cell.length_b   1.000
_cell.length_c   1.000
_cell.angle_alpha   90.00
_cell.angle_beta   90.00
_cell.angle_gamma   90.00
#
_symmetry.space_group_name_H-M   'P 1'
#
loop_
_entity.id
_entity.type
_entity.pdbx_description
1 polymer ?
#
loop_
_entity_poly.entity_id
_entity_poly.type
_entity_poly.pdbx_seq_one_letter_code
_entity_poly.pdbx_strand_id
1 'polypeptide(L)'
;MKYLYLCVCFLLLGSVISCVVQYFNQKTDSRKVAAYTSLVQRGKETVAEYAPEYKETTVTVMKVPVKTYTMTYSFTVSGRRYQGERVLHEPPSSLTTKVWYDPQDPSVFSTDPKASLKQEQERGTSKTVLWVAGFLAFMSLGAYGKYDDLKKKG
;
A
#
# COMPACT_ATOMS: atom_id res chain seq x y z
N MET A 1 28.92 -32.80 -11.17
CA MET A 1 29.17 -31.34 -11.12
C MET A 1 27.97 -30.48 -11.55
N LYS A 2 27.23 -30.81 -12.62
CA LYS A 2 26.06 -30.04 -13.10
C LYS A 2 24.96 -29.77 -12.04
N TYR A 3 24.61 -30.76 -11.23
CA TYR A 3 23.58 -30.61 -10.18
C TYR A 3 24.01 -29.70 -9.01
N LEU A 4 25.32 -29.64 -8.73
CA LEU A 4 25.87 -28.75 -7.71
C LEU A 4 25.70 -27.28 -8.12
N TYR A 5 25.97 -26.97 -9.39
CA TYR A 5 25.83 -25.62 -9.95
C TYR A 5 24.37 -25.14 -9.96
N LEU A 6 23.44 -26.04 -10.29
CA LEU A 6 22.00 -25.73 -10.33
C LEU A 6 21.44 -25.52 -8.92
N CYS A 7 21.92 -26.28 -7.93
CA CYS A 7 21.56 -26.12 -6.52
C CYS A 7 22.13 -24.82 -5.91
N VAL A 8 23.39 -24.48 -6.22
CA VAL A 8 24.01 -23.22 -5.78
C VAL A 8 23.33 -22.00 -6.40
N CYS A 9 22.94 -22.06 -7.68
CA CYS A 9 22.15 -21.00 -8.31
C CYS A 9 20.77 -20.82 -7.66
N PHE A 10 20.07 -21.91 -7.33
CA PHE A 10 18.77 -21.84 -6.64
C PHE A 10 18.89 -21.23 -5.24
N LEU A 11 19.94 -21.57 -4.49
CA LEU A 11 20.20 -21.02 -3.15
C LEU A 11 20.53 -19.53 -3.20
N LEU A 12 21.35 -19.09 -4.16
CA LEU A 12 21.67 -17.67 -4.34
C LEU A 12 20.44 -16.87 -4.79
N LEU A 13 19.65 -17.38 -5.74
CA LEU A 13 18.39 -16.75 -6.17
C LEU A 13 17.37 -16.64 -5.01
N GLY A 14 17.25 -17.67 -4.17
CA GLY A 14 16.37 -17.65 -3.01
C GLY A 14 16.68 -16.52 -2.02
N SER A 15 17.98 -16.31 -1.72
CA SER A 15 18.41 -15.26 -0.79
C SER A 15 18.09 -13.83 -1.26
N VAL A 16 18.22 -13.57 -2.57
CA VAL A 16 17.91 -12.25 -3.16
C VAL A 16 16.40 -12.00 -3.13
N ILE A 17 15.58 -13.02 -3.38
CA ILE A 17 14.11 -12.93 -3.29
C ILE A 17 13.69 -12.63 -1.86
N SER A 18 14.22 -13.36 -0.87
CA SER A 18 13.92 -13.11 0.54
C SER A 18 14.29 -11.69 0.97
N CYS A 19 15.43 -11.17 0.50
CA CYS A 19 15.85 -9.80 0.76
C CYS A 19 14.90 -8.76 0.14
N VAL A 20 14.49 -8.96 -1.12
CA VAL A 20 13.55 -8.08 -1.83
C VAL A 20 12.16 -8.12 -1.18
N VAL A 21 11.64 -9.32 -0.88
CA VAL A 21 10.34 -9.51 -0.23
C VAL A 21 10.35 -8.90 1.18
N GLN A 22 11.41 -9.08 1.95
CA GLN A 22 11.53 -8.51 3.28
C GLN A 22 11.64 -6.98 3.24
N TYR A 23 12.37 -6.41 2.29
CA TYR A 23 12.45 -4.97 2.07
C TYR A 23 11.09 -4.35 1.70
N PHE A 24 10.28 -5.03 0.90
CA PHE A 24 8.93 -4.56 0.55
C PHE A 24 7.92 -4.79 1.68
N ASN A 25 7.97 -5.92 2.37
CA ASN A 25 7.10 -6.19 3.52
C ASN A 25 7.36 -5.22 4.69
N GLN A 26 8.58 -4.70 4.85
CA GLN A 26 8.88 -3.64 5.82
C GLN A 26 8.17 -2.31 5.52
N LYS A 27 7.71 -2.07 4.29
CA LYS A 27 6.98 -0.84 3.95
C LYS A 27 5.50 -0.87 4.31
N THR A 28 4.93 -2.04 4.61
CA THR A 28 3.56 -2.15 5.09
C THR A 28 3.53 -2.01 6.60
N ASP A 29 2.90 -0.95 7.10
CA ASP A 29 2.67 -0.79 8.52
C ASP A 29 1.48 -1.67 8.95
N SER A 30 1.77 -2.85 9.49
CA SER A 30 0.75 -3.80 9.95
C SER A 30 -0.19 -3.19 11.00
N ARG A 31 0.26 -2.20 11.77
CA ARG A 31 -0.58 -1.50 12.75
C ARG A 31 -1.63 -0.64 12.05
N LYS A 32 -1.26 0.04 10.97
CA LYS A 32 -2.22 0.83 10.17
C LYS A 32 -3.22 -0.05 9.45
N VAL A 33 -2.79 -1.19 8.92
CA VAL A 33 -3.71 -2.18 8.32
C VAL A 33 -4.71 -2.66 9.37
N ALA A 34 -4.26 -3.02 10.57
CA ALA A 34 -5.15 -3.44 11.66
C ALA A 34 -6.13 -2.33 12.07
N ALA A 35 -5.65 -1.09 12.19
CA ALA A 35 -6.45 0.08 12.52
C ALA A 35 -7.50 0.40 11.46
N TYR A 36 -7.15 0.37 10.17
CA TYR A 36 -8.16 0.57 9.11
C TYR A 36 -9.12 -0.61 9.01
N THR A 37 -8.67 -1.83 9.28
CA THR A 37 -9.55 -3.02 9.34
C THR A 37 -10.57 -2.88 10.46
N SER A 38 -10.15 -2.42 11.65
CA SER A 38 -11.08 -2.17 12.74
C SER A 38 -12.08 -1.07 12.40
N LEU A 39 -11.64 0.02 11.75
CA LEU A 39 -12.55 1.07 11.29
C LEU A 39 -13.59 0.57 10.28
N VAL A 40 -13.21 -0.33 9.36
CA VAL A 40 -14.14 -0.93 8.40
C VAL A 40 -15.18 -1.82 9.09
N GLN A 41 -14.79 -2.54 10.16
CA GLN A 41 -15.66 -3.51 10.84
C GLN A 41 -16.55 -2.88 11.92
N ARG A 42 -16.00 -1.96 12.71
CA ARG A 42 -16.64 -1.42 13.93
C ARG A 42 -16.59 0.12 14.04
N GLY A 43 -16.11 0.82 13.01
CA GLY A 43 -16.03 2.26 13.01
C GLY A 43 -17.40 2.92 13.10
N LYS A 44 -17.49 4.03 13.82
CA LYS A 44 -18.68 4.90 13.85
C LYS A 44 -18.46 6.13 12.98
N GLU A 45 -19.52 6.55 12.32
CA GLU A 45 -19.53 7.78 11.52
C GLU A 45 -19.73 9.00 12.41
N THR A 46 -18.95 10.04 12.13
CA THR A 46 -19.17 11.40 12.65
C THR A 46 -18.94 12.41 11.53
N VAL A 47 -19.44 13.63 11.75
CA VAL A 47 -19.20 14.76 10.85
C VAL A 47 -17.99 15.51 11.36
N ALA A 48 -17.02 15.73 10.48
CA ALA A 48 -15.88 16.59 10.70
C ALA A 48 -16.03 17.88 9.89
N GLU A 49 -15.52 18.96 10.44
CA GLU A 49 -15.49 20.27 9.79
C GLU A 49 -14.08 20.53 9.26
N TYR A 50 -14.01 20.95 7.99
CA TYR A 50 -12.78 21.44 7.40
C TYR A 50 -12.44 22.83 7.91
N ALA A 51 -11.15 23.12 8.01
CA ALA A 51 -10.67 24.48 8.15
C ALA A 51 -11.10 25.30 6.92
N PRO A 52 -11.46 26.58 7.10
CA PRO A 52 -11.85 27.47 6.01
C PRO A 52 -10.70 27.73 5.03
N GLU A 53 -9.47 27.57 5.50
CA GLU A 53 -8.25 27.71 4.69
C GLU A 53 -7.75 26.33 4.24
N TYR A 54 -7.39 26.24 2.96
CA TYR A 54 -6.75 25.07 2.38
C TYR A 54 -5.43 25.46 1.71
N LYS A 55 -4.50 24.50 1.67
CA LYS A 55 -3.21 24.68 1.00
C LYS A 55 -3.25 24.06 -0.39
N GLU A 56 -3.19 24.90 -1.42
CA GLU A 56 -2.98 24.44 -2.81
C GLU A 56 -1.49 24.12 -3.03
N THR A 57 -1.21 22.93 -3.56
CA THR A 57 0.13 22.49 -3.93
C THR A 57 0.09 21.94 -5.35
N THR A 58 0.94 22.49 -6.23
CA THR A 58 1.10 21.97 -7.59
C THR A 58 2.37 21.10 -7.64
N VAL A 59 2.20 19.84 -8.01
CA VAL A 59 3.30 18.87 -8.16
C VAL A 59 3.41 18.47 -9.62
N THR A 60 4.61 18.54 -10.19
CA THR A 60 4.85 18.11 -11.57
C THR A 60 5.19 16.63 -11.60
N VAL A 61 4.34 15.81 -12.22
CA VAL A 61 4.58 14.37 -12.42
C VAL A 61 4.71 14.13 -13.92
N MET A 62 5.86 13.64 -14.37
CA MET A 62 6.13 13.35 -15.79
C MET A 62 5.78 14.52 -16.74
N LYS A 63 6.18 15.75 -16.39
CA LYS A 63 5.88 17.00 -17.12
C LYS A 63 4.40 17.44 -17.13
N VAL A 64 3.52 16.73 -16.44
CA VAL A 64 2.13 17.14 -16.24
C VAL A 64 1.99 17.78 -14.85
N PRO A 65 1.55 19.05 -14.76
CA PRO A 65 1.26 19.68 -13.47
C PRO A 65 -0.03 19.08 -12.89
N VAL A 66 0.05 18.53 -11.68
CA VAL A 66 -1.09 18.01 -10.93
C VAL A 66 -1.30 18.92 -9.73
N LYS A 67 -2.51 19.49 -9.62
CA LYS A 67 -2.91 20.28 -8.46
C LYS A 67 -3.45 19.37 -7.36
N THR A 68 -3.10 19.68 -6.13
CA THR A 68 -3.56 19.01 -4.93
C THR A 68 -3.94 20.04 -3.88
N TYR A 69 -5.01 19.78 -3.15
CA TYR A 69 -5.54 20.67 -2.12
C TYR A 69 -5.46 19.93 -0.79
N THR A 70 -4.63 20.43 0.13
CA THR A 70 -4.51 19.87 1.47
C THR A 70 -5.45 20.62 2.39
N MET A 71 -6.39 19.88 2.98
CA MET A 71 -7.36 20.41 3.93
C MET A 71 -7.15 19.78 5.30
N THR A 72 -7.13 20.62 6.32
CA THR A 72 -7.20 20.17 7.71
C THR A 72 -8.66 20.01 8.09
N TYR A 73 -9.03 18.90 8.70
CA TYR A 73 -10.36 18.70 9.28
C TYR A 73 -10.27 18.41 10.76
N SER A 74 -11.35 18.70 11.48
CA SER A 74 -11.44 18.43 12.90
C SER A 74 -12.82 17.92 13.29
N PHE A 75 -12.86 17.07 14.30
CA PHE A 75 -14.09 16.54 14.87
C PHE A 75 -13.93 16.37 16.38
N THR A 76 -15.05 16.39 17.10
CA THR A 76 -15.05 16.26 18.56
C THR A 76 -15.80 15.01 18.97
N VAL A 77 -15.17 14.15 19.77
CA VAL A 77 -15.78 12.95 20.34
C VAL A 77 -15.48 12.95 21.84
N SER A 78 -16.51 12.75 22.66
CA SER A 78 -16.37 12.67 24.13
C SER A 78 -15.61 13.86 24.74
N GLY A 79 -15.85 15.08 24.22
CA GLY A 79 -15.21 16.31 24.69
C GLY A 79 -13.75 16.50 24.26
N ARG A 80 -13.17 15.58 23.48
CA ARG A 80 -11.82 15.71 22.90
C ARG A 80 -11.90 16.04 21.42
N ARG A 81 -11.12 17.04 21.01
CA ARG A 81 -10.97 17.43 19.60
C ARG A 81 -9.86 16.62 18.95
N TYR A 82 -10.17 16.03 17.81
CA TYR A 82 -9.23 15.32 16.95
C TYR A 82 -9.08 16.08 15.64
N GLN A 83 -7.90 16.00 15.03
CA GLN A 83 -7.57 16.70 13.80
C GLN A 83 -6.87 15.76 12.85
N GLY A 84 -7.18 15.88 11.56
CA GLY A 84 -6.52 15.16 10.50
C GLY A 84 -6.35 16.02 9.27
N GLU A 85 -5.56 15.52 8.32
CA GLU A 85 -5.37 16.16 7.03
C GLU A 85 -5.89 15.25 5.93
N ARG A 86 -6.48 15.85 4.90
CA ARG A 86 -6.90 15.15 3.69
C ARG A 86 -6.38 15.90 2.48
N VAL A 87 -5.78 15.14 1.56
CA VAL A 87 -5.38 15.66 0.26
C VAL A 87 -6.48 15.34 -0.74
N LEU A 88 -6.96 16.36 -1.45
CA LEU A 88 -7.95 16.28 -2.51
C LEU A 88 -7.30 16.65 -3.86
N HIS A 89 -7.78 16.04 -4.94
CA HIS A 89 -7.36 16.38 -6.30
C HIS A 89 -8.22 17.47 -6.93
N GLU A 90 -9.37 17.74 -6.33
CA GLU A 90 -10.32 18.77 -6.72
C GLU A 90 -10.54 19.73 -5.55
N PRO A 91 -10.96 20.98 -5.83
CA PRO A 91 -11.32 21.92 -4.77
C PRO A 91 -12.44 21.34 -3.91
N PRO A 92 -12.43 21.60 -2.59
CA PRO A 92 -13.51 21.15 -1.72
C PRO A 92 -14.84 21.79 -2.11
N SER A 93 -15.85 20.96 -2.33
CA SER A 93 -17.23 21.40 -2.60
C SER A 93 -18.05 21.63 -1.33
N SER A 94 -17.56 21.17 -0.18
CA SER A 94 -18.22 21.27 1.13
C SER A 94 -17.19 21.55 2.23
N LEU A 95 -17.61 22.31 3.25
CA LEU A 95 -16.84 22.56 4.48
C LEU A 95 -16.95 21.42 5.49
N THR A 96 -17.68 20.35 5.17
CA THR A 96 -17.85 19.19 6.05
C THR A 96 -17.47 17.90 5.34
N THR A 97 -17.02 16.91 6.11
CA THR A 97 -16.74 15.57 5.62
C THR A 97 -17.14 14.52 6.63
N LYS A 98 -17.37 13.30 6.13
CA LYS A 98 -17.61 12.14 6.99
C LYS A 98 -16.28 11.56 7.44
N VAL A 99 -16.17 11.29 8.73
CA VAL A 99 -15.02 10.62 9.35
C VAL A 99 -15.53 9.40 10.09
N TRP A 100 -14.87 8.27 9.87
CA TRP A 100 -15.04 7.06 10.66
C TRP A 100 -13.98 7.05 11.76
N TYR A 101 -14.39 6.82 13.00
CA TYR A 101 -13.50 6.68 14.14
C TYR A 101 -13.77 5.39 14.90
N ASP A 102 -12.77 4.86 15.62
CA ASP A 102 -12.96 3.72 16.51
C ASP A 102 -13.59 4.19 17.82
N PRO A 103 -14.78 3.70 18.22
CA PRO A 103 -15.43 4.13 19.46
C PRO A 103 -14.64 3.79 20.73
N GLN A 104 -13.78 2.77 20.66
CA GLN A 104 -12.92 2.38 21.77
C GLN A 104 -11.62 3.21 21.82
N ASP A 105 -11.19 3.73 20.67
CA ASP A 105 -10.02 4.60 20.55
C ASP A 105 -10.25 5.67 19.45
N PRO A 106 -10.81 6.84 19.80
CA PRO A 106 -11.14 7.89 18.82
C PRO A 106 -9.91 8.54 18.17
N SER A 107 -8.69 8.21 18.62
CA SER A 107 -7.45 8.61 17.94
C SER A 107 -7.22 7.85 16.63
N VAL A 108 -7.87 6.70 16.46
CA VAL A 108 -7.92 5.95 15.21
C VAL A 108 -9.11 6.44 14.40
N PHE A 109 -8.83 7.17 13.32
CA PHE A 109 -9.87 7.70 12.44
C PHE A 109 -9.40 7.75 10.98
N SER A 110 -10.37 7.74 10.06
CA SER A 110 -10.13 7.93 8.63
C SER A 110 -11.39 8.46 7.94
N THR A 111 -11.21 9.32 6.94
CA THR A 111 -12.29 9.77 6.06
C THR A 111 -12.72 8.74 5.03
N ASP A 112 -11.91 7.70 4.79
CA ASP A 112 -12.28 6.55 3.96
C ASP A 112 -11.46 5.33 4.40
N PRO A 113 -11.95 4.56 5.40
CA PRO A 113 -11.25 3.39 5.91
C PRO A 113 -10.97 2.33 4.85
N LYS A 114 -11.87 2.15 3.87
CA LYS A 114 -11.72 1.13 2.82
C LYS A 114 -10.63 1.51 1.83
N ALA A 115 -10.65 2.75 1.34
CA ALA A 115 -9.59 3.24 0.46
C ALA A 115 -8.23 3.27 1.16
N SER A 116 -8.20 3.70 2.43
CA SER A 116 -6.98 3.72 3.25
C SER A 116 -6.41 2.32 3.46
N LEU A 117 -7.27 1.33 3.75
CA LEU A 117 -6.88 -0.06 3.89
C LEU A 117 -6.31 -0.62 2.58
N LYS A 118 -6.98 -0.37 1.46
CA LYS A 118 -6.54 -0.80 0.14
C LYS A 118 -5.18 -0.18 -0.22
N GLN A 119 -5.01 1.12 0.01
CA GLN A 119 -3.76 1.82 -0.26
C GLN A 119 -2.59 1.27 0.59
N GLU A 120 -2.82 1.00 1.88
CA GLU A 120 -1.78 0.48 2.76
C GLU A 120 -1.44 -0.99 2.45
N GLN A 121 -2.42 -1.79 2.01
CA GLN A 121 -2.17 -3.14 1.49
C GLN A 121 -1.38 -3.12 0.17
N GLU A 122 -1.75 -2.24 -0.77
CA GLU A 122 -1.07 -2.08 -2.06
C GLU A 122 0.35 -1.53 -1.94
N ARG A 123 0.68 -0.80 -0.86
CA ARG A 123 2.05 -0.39 -0.55
C ARG A 123 3.00 -1.58 -0.32
N GLY A 124 2.49 -2.70 0.19
CA GLY A 124 3.25 -3.93 0.42
C GLY A 124 3.36 -4.81 -0.82
N THR A 125 2.29 -4.90 -1.59
CA THR A 125 2.23 -5.67 -2.85
C THR A 125 2.72 -4.84 -4.02
N SER A 126 4.01 -4.51 -4.03
CA SER A 126 4.64 -3.88 -5.20
C SER A 126 4.52 -4.81 -6.43
N LYS A 127 4.05 -4.27 -7.56
CA LYS A 127 4.04 -4.95 -8.88
C LYS A 127 5.40 -5.55 -9.24
N THR A 128 6.48 -5.02 -8.69
CA THR A 128 7.84 -5.54 -8.81
C THR A 128 7.96 -6.96 -8.26
N VAL A 129 7.33 -7.30 -7.13
CA VAL A 129 7.39 -8.65 -6.55
C VAL A 129 6.66 -9.66 -7.44
N LEU A 130 5.49 -9.30 -7.95
CA LEU A 130 4.76 -10.11 -8.93
C LEU A 130 5.52 -10.28 -10.24
N TRP A 131 6.19 -9.23 -10.73
CA TRP A 131 6.98 -9.28 -11.95
C TRP A 131 8.23 -10.15 -11.80
N VAL A 132 8.93 -10.05 -10.67
CA VAL A 132 10.09 -10.91 -10.33
C VAL A 132 9.67 -12.37 -10.20
N ALA A 133 8.56 -12.65 -9.52
CA ALA A 133 8.02 -14.01 -9.40
C ALA A 133 7.63 -14.59 -10.77
N GLY A 134 6.98 -13.79 -11.63
CA GLY A 134 6.64 -14.19 -13.01
C GLY A 134 7.87 -14.48 -13.87
N PHE A 135 8.90 -13.64 -13.78
CA PHE A 135 10.16 -13.83 -14.52
C PHE A 135 10.89 -15.12 -14.10
N LEU A 136 10.88 -15.43 -12.80
CA LEU A 136 11.45 -16.66 -12.24
C LEU A 136 10.69 -17.91 -12.67
N ALA A 137 9.35 -17.87 -12.66
CA ALA A 137 8.53 -18.96 -13.15
C ALA A 137 8.85 -19.26 -14.63
N PHE A 138 8.98 -18.22 -15.45
CA PHE A 138 9.34 -18.36 -16.86
C PHE A 138 10.76 -18.95 -17.06
N MET A 139 11.75 -18.47 -16.32
CA MET A 139 13.12 -19.00 -16.36
C MET A 139 13.20 -20.48 -15.95
N SER A 140 12.45 -20.87 -14.91
CA SER A 140 12.41 -22.26 -14.44
C SER A 140 11.82 -23.20 -15.50
N LEU A 141 10.69 -22.82 -16.13
CA LEU A 141 10.07 -23.58 -17.21
C LEU A 141 10.99 -23.73 -18.44
N GLY A 142 11.69 -22.65 -18.82
CA GLY A 142 12.66 -22.67 -19.92
C GLY A 142 13.85 -23.60 -19.67
N ALA A 143 14.32 -23.70 -18.43
CA ALA A 143 15.38 -24.63 -18.05
C ALA A 143 14.92 -26.09 -18.09
N TYR A 144 13.69 -26.39 -17.67
CA TYR A 144 13.10 -27.74 -17.77
C TYR A 144 12.92 -28.20 -19.22
N GLY A 145 12.45 -27.32 -20.12
CA GLY A 145 12.28 -27.66 -21.54
C GLY A 145 13.60 -28.02 -22.23
N LYS A 146 14.69 -27.31 -21.93
CA LYS A 146 16.04 -27.65 -22.42
C LYS A 146 16.57 -28.96 -21.82
N TYR A 147 16.17 -29.30 -20.61
CA TYR A 147 16.59 -30.54 -19.95
C TYR A 147 15.96 -31.79 -20.59
N ASP A 148 14.67 -31.72 -20.94
CA ASP A 148 13.96 -32.80 -21.62
C ASP A 148 14.47 -33.04 -23.06
N ASP A 149 14.84 -31.98 -23.78
CA ASP A 149 15.41 -32.10 -25.13
C ASP A 149 16.81 -32.76 -25.10
N LEU A 150 17.61 -32.47 -24.05
CA LEU A 150 18.92 -33.11 -23.83
C LEU A 150 18.79 -34.58 -23.40
N LYS A 151 17.73 -34.94 -22.67
CA LYS A 151 17.45 -36.34 -22.29
C LYS A 151 16.95 -37.20 -23.44
N LYS A 152 16.32 -36.59 -24.46
CA LYS A 152 15.87 -37.30 -25.68
C LYS A 152 16.95 -37.48 -26.74
N LYS A 153 18.04 -36.70 -26.66
CA LYS A 153 19.15 -36.71 -27.64
C LYS A 153 20.40 -37.47 -27.17
N GLY A 154 20.41 -38.01 -25.96
CA GLY A 154 21.46 -38.90 -25.44
C GLY A 154 20.88 -40.26 -25.10
#